data_AF-A0A7C5GN05-F1
#
_entry.id   AF-A0A7C5GN05-F1
#
_cell.length_a   1.000
_cell.length_b   1.000
_cell.length_c   1.000
_cell.angle_alpha   90.00
_cell.angle_beta   90.00
_cell.angle_gamma   90.00
#
_symmetry.space_group_name_H-M   'P 1'
#
loop_
_entity.id
_entity.type
_entity.pdbx_description
1 polymer ?
#
loop_
_entity_poly.entity_id
_entity_poly.type
_entity_poly.pdbx_seq_one_letter_code
_entity_poly.pdbx_strand_id
1 'polypeptide(L)'
;MKKMVIGGIILIVVLMATTFFVAGDAFQGDDYINALTMLGALAIITITVATALKYVNQIKNDTATGELADESWDGIGEFKNPIPSGWGIIFIGTIIWMLWYFFIG
;
A
#
# COMPACT_ATOMS: atom_id res chain seq x y z
N MET A 1 -7.16 13.02 13.49
CA MET A 1 -8.01 11.91 13.02
C MET A 1 -9.32 12.34 12.37
N LYS A 2 -10.36 12.81 13.09
CA LYS A 2 -11.70 13.07 12.50
C LYS A 2 -11.69 13.92 11.21
N LYS A 3 -11.02 15.07 11.21
CA LYS A 3 -10.91 15.94 10.02
C LYS A 3 -10.17 15.27 8.84
N MET A 4 -9.16 14.46 9.13
CA MET A 4 -8.39 13.73 8.11
C MET A 4 -9.22 12.61 7.47
N VAL A 5 -9.98 11.87 8.28
CA VAL A 5 -10.90 10.83 7.79
C VAL A 5 -11.98 11.44 6.90
N ILE A 6 -12.57 12.57 7.30
CA ILE A 6 -13.54 13.30 6.48
C ILE A 6 -12.91 13.70 5.14
N GLY A 7 -11.70 14.27 5.17
CA GLY A 7 -10.96 14.61 3.95
C GLY A 7 -10.69 13.40 3.05
N GLY A 8 -10.33 12.24 3.62
CA GLY A 8 -10.14 11.01 2.87
C GLY A 8 -11.42 10.47 2.24
N ILE A 9 -12.54 10.51 2.97
CA ILE A 9 -13.84 10.11 2.41
C ILE A 9 -14.23 11.01 1.24
N ILE A 10 -14.05 12.33 1.39
CA ILE A 10 -14.29 13.28 0.29
C ILE A 10 -13.40 12.94 -0.91
N LEU A 11 -12.11 12.67 -0.67
CA LEU A 11 -11.17 12.30 -1.73
C LEU A 11 -11.61 11.02 -2.45
N ILE A 12 -12.01 9.97 -1.72
CA ILE A 12 -12.52 8.73 -2.32
C ILE A 12 -13.74 9.03 -3.19
N VAL A 13 -14.72 9.79 -2.68
CA VAL A 13 -15.93 10.13 -3.44
C VAL A 13 -15.59 10.91 -4.71
N VAL A 14 -14.68 11.89 -4.63
CA VAL A 14 -14.25 12.67 -5.79
C VAL A 14 -13.53 11.80 -6.82
N LEU A 15 -12.63 10.91 -6.38
CA LEU A 15 -11.93 9.98 -7.26
C LEU A 15 -12.90 9.00 -7.94
N MET A 16 -13.87 8.47 -7.20
CA MET A 16 -14.90 7.58 -7.76
C MET A 16 -15.81 8.32 -8.74
N ALA A 17 -16.27 9.52 -8.40
CA ALA A 17 -17.09 10.35 -9.28
C ALA A 17 -16.35 10.70 -10.57
N THR A 18 -15.06 11.04 -10.47
CA THR A 18 -14.20 11.32 -11.63
C THR A 18 -14.02 10.07 -12.48
N THR A 19 -13.79 8.91 -11.86
CA THR A 19 -13.66 7.63 -12.57
C THR A 19 -14.94 7.28 -13.32
N PHE A 20 -16.11 7.44 -12.68
CA PHE A 20 -17.40 7.22 -13.32
C PHE A 20 -17.69 8.26 -14.42
N PHE A 21 -17.30 9.52 -14.24
CA PHE A 21 -17.46 10.55 -15.27
C PHE A 21 -16.64 10.25 -16.53
N VAL A 22 -15.43 9.71 -16.38
CA VAL A 22 -14.52 9.42 -17.50
C VAL A 22 -14.82 8.07 -18.15
N ALA A 23 -15.19 7.06 -17.37
CA ALA A 23 -15.34 5.68 -17.83
C ALA A 23 -16.76 5.13 -17.68
N GLY A 24 -17.75 5.96 -17.34
CA GLY A 24 -19.15 5.58 -17.10
C GLY A 24 -19.83 4.92 -18.30
N ASP A 25 -19.41 5.30 -19.50
CA ASP A 25 -19.91 4.76 -20.76
C ASP A 25 -19.61 3.27 -20.90
N ALA A 26 -18.52 2.78 -20.28
CA ALA A 26 -18.16 1.36 -20.25
C ALA A 26 -19.19 0.49 -19.51
N PHE A 27 -20.10 1.08 -18.74
CA PHE A 27 -21.16 0.36 -18.01
C PHE A 27 -22.47 0.27 -18.80
N GLN A 28 -22.50 0.76 -20.04
CA GLN A 28 -23.67 0.64 -20.91
C GLN A 28 -23.70 -0.75 -21.56
N GLY A 29 -24.42 -1.69 -20.92
CA GLY A 29 -24.61 -3.07 -21.40
C GLY A 29 -24.55 -4.11 -20.28
N ASP A 30 -24.83 -5.38 -20.61
CA ASP A 30 -24.85 -6.50 -19.66
C ASP A 30 -23.49 -7.23 -19.53
N ASP A 31 -22.37 -6.49 -19.52
CA ASP A 31 -21.04 -7.06 -19.30
C ASP A 31 -20.62 -7.00 -17.81
N TYR A 32 -20.58 -8.16 -17.16
CA TYR A 32 -20.21 -8.29 -15.76
C TYR A 32 -18.73 -7.93 -15.50
N ILE A 33 -17.85 -8.00 -16.50
CA ILE A 33 -16.42 -7.67 -16.36
C ILE A 33 -16.24 -6.17 -16.08
N ASN A 34 -17.06 -5.32 -16.70
CA ASN A 34 -17.01 -3.88 -16.49
C ASN A 34 -17.43 -3.54 -15.06
N ALA A 35 -18.51 -4.15 -14.56
CA ALA A 35 -18.94 -4.02 -13.16
C ALA A 35 -17.86 -4.48 -12.16
N LEU A 36 -17.21 -5.62 -12.44
CA LEU A 36 -16.12 -6.12 -11.61
C LEU A 36 -14.91 -5.15 -11.59
N THR A 37 -14.61 -4.53 -12.73
CA THR A 37 -13.53 -3.53 -12.85
C THR A 37 -13.81 -2.30 -11.97
N MET A 38 -15.05 -1.81 -11.93
CA MET A 38 -15.42 -0.69 -11.03
C MET A 38 -15.32 -1.05 -9.56
N LEU A 39 -15.72 -2.28 -9.20
CA LEU A 39 -15.55 -2.78 -7.85
C LEU A 39 -14.06 -2.85 -7.45
N GLY A 40 -13.21 -3.30 -8.37
CA GLY A 40 -11.76 -3.27 -8.21
C GLY A 40 -11.23 -1.85 -8.01
N ALA A 41 -11.68 -0.89 -8.81
CA ALA A 41 -11.30 0.53 -8.68
C ALA A 41 -11.69 1.09 -7.30
N LEU A 42 -12.92 0.82 -6.85
CA LEU A 42 -13.38 1.23 -5.52
C LEU A 42 -12.50 0.64 -4.40
N ALA A 43 -12.17 -0.64 -4.50
CA ALA A 43 -11.30 -1.31 -3.53
C ALA A 43 -9.91 -0.67 -3.49
N ILE A 44 -9.26 -0.49 -4.65
CA ILE A 44 -7.91 0.08 -4.75
C ILE A 44 -7.88 1.51 -4.22
N ILE A 45 -8.82 2.37 -4.63
CA ILE A 45 -8.88 3.76 -4.18
C ILE A 45 -9.08 3.83 -2.67
N THR A 46 -10.02 3.05 -2.14
CA THR A 46 -10.33 3.05 -0.71
C THR A 46 -9.14 2.57 0.12
N ILE A 47 -8.51 1.45 -0.26
CA ILE A 47 -7.35 0.89 0.45
C ILE A 47 -6.18 1.87 0.40
N THR A 48 -5.91 2.47 -0.76
CA THR A 48 -4.84 3.46 -0.93
C THR A 48 -5.03 4.65 0.00
N VAL A 49 -6.21 5.28 -0.03
CA VAL A 49 -6.50 6.47 0.79
C VAL A 49 -6.48 6.12 2.28
N ALA A 50 -7.08 4.99 2.67
CA ALA A 50 -7.08 4.55 4.07
C ALA A 50 -5.65 4.31 4.59
N THR A 51 -4.81 3.66 3.78
CA THR A 51 -3.41 3.36 4.12
C THR A 51 -2.59 4.64 4.24
N ALA A 52 -2.73 5.56 3.28
CA ALA A 52 -2.05 6.85 3.33
C ALA A 52 -2.45 7.66 4.58
N LEU A 53 -3.75 7.74 4.89
CA LEU A 53 -4.23 8.43 6.08
C LEU A 53 -3.72 7.80 7.38
N LYS A 54 -3.68 6.46 7.45
CA LYS A 54 -3.10 5.73 8.59
C LYS A 54 -1.65 6.15 8.80
N TYR A 55 -0.82 6.09 7.77
CA TYR A 55 0.60 6.42 7.87
C TYR A 55 0.85 7.90 8.16
N VAL A 56 0.12 8.82 7.52
CA VAL A 56 0.22 10.25 7.85
C VAL A 56 -0.17 10.51 9.31
N ASN A 57 -1.17 9.79 9.83
CA ASN A 57 -1.53 9.93 11.24
C ASN A 57 -0.47 9.33 12.17
N GLN A 58 0.16 8.22 11.81
CA GLN A 58 1.28 7.66 12.58
C GLN A 58 2.47 8.62 12.60
N ILE A 59 2.88 9.18 11.46
CA ILE A 59 3.97 10.16 11.38
C ILE A 59 3.75 11.35 12.32
N LYS A 60 2.49 11.77 12.50
CA LYS A 60 2.16 12.95 13.31
C LYS A 60 2.06 12.69 14.82
N ASN A 61 1.74 11.47 15.23
CA ASN A 61 1.35 11.20 16.62
C ASN A 61 2.10 10.04 17.26
N ASP A 62 2.84 9.27 16.47
CA ASP A 62 3.59 8.11 16.93
C ASP A 62 5.06 8.48 17.12
N THR A 63 5.72 7.80 18.04
CA THR A 63 7.15 7.94 18.31
C THR A 63 7.76 6.55 18.25
N ALA A 64 8.83 6.40 17.49
CA ALA A 64 9.49 5.10 17.38
C ALA A 64 10.08 4.67 18.74
N THR A 65 9.70 3.49 19.21
CA THR A 65 10.11 2.93 20.51
C THR A 65 11.17 1.83 20.38
N GLY A 66 11.79 1.67 19.20
CA GLY A 66 12.77 0.62 18.93
C GLY A 66 14.11 0.87 19.60
N GLU A 67 14.88 -0.20 19.81
CA GLU A 67 16.27 -0.10 20.24
C GLU A 67 17.12 0.46 19.10
N LEU A 68 17.94 1.47 19.40
CA LEU A 68 18.89 2.02 18.44
C LEU A 68 20.21 1.25 18.49
N ALA A 69 20.93 1.24 17.37
CA ALA A 69 22.32 0.86 17.32
C ALA A 69 23.15 1.82 18.17
N ASP A 70 24.28 1.34 18.68
CA ASP A 70 25.17 2.12 19.54
C ASP A 70 25.89 3.24 18.74
N GLU A 71 25.95 3.07 17.42
CA GLU A 71 26.50 4.05 16.48
C GLU A 71 25.45 5.06 16.01
N SER A 72 25.89 6.32 15.87
CA SER A 72 25.08 7.39 15.29
C SER A 72 25.92 8.17 14.29
N TRP A 73 25.28 8.57 13.20
CA TRP A 73 25.91 9.30 12.10
C TRP A 73 25.12 10.60 11.89
N ASP A 74 25.78 11.75 12.08
CA ASP A 74 25.13 13.07 11.99
C ASP A 74 23.89 13.23 12.89
N GLY A 75 23.96 12.64 14.10
CA GLY A 75 22.84 12.63 15.04
C GLY A 75 21.68 11.71 14.64
N ILE A 76 21.84 10.90 13.59
CA ILE A 76 20.87 9.89 13.14
C ILE A 76 21.34 8.52 13.64
N GLY A 77 20.54 7.88 14.48
CA GLY A 77 20.73 6.50 14.92
C GLY A 77 19.90 5.52 14.07
N GLU A 78 20.41 4.30 13.88
CA GLU A 78 19.70 3.24 13.16
C GLU A 78 18.95 2.32 14.13
N PHE A 79 17.77 1.82 13.75
CA PHE A 79 17.06 0.83 14.58
C PHE A 79 17.67 -0.56 14.43
N LYS A 80 17.87 -1.27 15.55
CA LYS A 80 18.24 -2.71 15.61
C LYS A 80 17.05 -3.63 15.29
N ASN A 81 16.31 -3.32 14.23
CA ASN A 81 15.16 -4.12 13.83
C ASN A 81 15.62 -5.42 13.14
N PRO A 82 15.04 -6.60 13.48
CA PRO A 82 15.30 -7.81 12.73
C PRO A 82 14.76 -7.68 11.30
N ILE A 83 15.35 -8.41 10.36
CA ILE A 83 14.83 -8.46 9.00
C ILE A 83 13.36 -8.92 9.00
N PRO A 84 12.47 -8.29 8.22
CA PRO A 84 11.10 -8.76 8.11
C PRO A 84 11.09 -10.21 7.60
N SER A 85 10.48 -11.13 8.35
CA SER A 85 10.51 -12.56 8.03
C SER A 85 9.94 -12.86 6.64
N GLY A 86 8.84 -12.21 6.26
CA GLY A 86 8.25 -12.35 4.93
C GLY A 86 9.20 -11.89 3.81
N TRP A 87 9.93 -10.80 4.02
CA TRP A 87 10.95 -10.35 3.07
C TRP A 87 12.09 -11.36 2.96
N GLY A 88 12.61 -11.85 4.09
CA GLY A 88 13.68 -12.84 4.11
C GLY A 88 13.30 -14.15 3.44
N ILE A 89 12.08 -14.65 3.68
CA ILE A 89 11.55 -15.87 3.06
C ILE A 89 11.45 -15.70 1.55
N ILE A 90 10.87 -14.59 1.07
CA ILE A 90 10.72 -14.34 -0.37
C ILE A 90 12.08 -14.17 -1.03
N PHE A 91 13.00 -13.43 -0.39
CA PHE A 91 14.35 -13.25 -0.90
C PHE A 91 15.07 -14.60 -1.08
N ILE A 92 15.04 -15.47 -0.07
CA ILE A 92 15.61 -16.83 -0.17
C ILE A 92 14.87 -17.64 -1.25
N GLY A 93 13.54 -17.55 -1.31
CA GLY A 93 12.73 -18.21 -2.34
C GLY A 93 13.15 -17.81 -3.75
N THR A 94 13.44 -16.53 -3.99
CA THR A 94 13.93 -16.05 -5.30
C THR A 94 15.33 -16.55 -5.64
N ILE A 95 16.21 -16.76 -4.65
CA ILE A 95 17.52 -17.39 -4.86
C ILE A 95 17.35 -18.86 -5.26
N ILE A 96 16.48 -19.60 -4.56
CA ILE A 96 16.20 -21.00 -4.90
C ILE A 96 15.61 -21.10 -6.31
N TRP A 97 14.67 -20.21 -6.65
CA TRP A 97 14.10 -20.13 -7.98
C TRP A 97 15.15 -19.85 -9.05
N MET A 98 16.04 -18.89 -8.82
CA MET A 98 17.15 -18.58 -9.73
C MET A 98 18.03 -19.81 -9.98
N LEU A 99 18.39 -20.54 -8.91
CA LEU A 99 19.20 -21.77 -9.04
C LEU A 99 18.43 -22.85 -9.83
N TRP A 100 17.16 -23.09 -9.50
CA TRP A 100 16.34 -24.04 -10.25
C TRP A 100 16.24 -23.65 -11.74
N TYR A 101 16.01 -22.37 -12.04
CA TYR A 101 15.91 -21.86 -13.40
C TYR A 101 17.23 -22.00 -14.18
N PHE A 102 18.38 -21.78 -13.54
CA PHE A 102 19.69 -21.91 -14.18
C PHE A 102 20.14 -23.36 -14.40
N PHE A 103 19.72 -24.29 -13.55
CA PHE A 103 20.22 -25.68 -13.58
C PHE A 103 19.22 -26.72 -14.10
N ILE A 104 17.90 -26.45 -14.04
CA ILE A 104 16.85 -27.41 -14.41
C ILE A 104 15.96 -26.87 -15.54
N GLY A 105 15.36 -25.69 -15.35
CA GLY A 105 14.52 -25.02 -16.36
C GLY A 105 13.03 -25.09 -16.11
#